data_AF-A0A944EC27-F1
#
_entry.id   AF-A0A944EC27-F1
#
_cell.length_a   1.000
_cell.length_b   1.000
_cell.length_c   1.000
_cell.angle_alpha   90.00
_cell.angle_beta   90.00
_cell.angle_gamma   90.00
#
_symmetry.space_group_name_H-M   'P 1'
#
loop_
_entity.id
_entity.type
_entity.pdbx_description
1 polymer ?
#
loop_
_entity_poly.entity_id
_entity_poly.type
_entity_poly.pdbx_seq_one_letter_code
_entity_poly.pdbx_strand_id
1 'polypeptide(L)'
;MANLPGRKRGRFLTRLAVAATAAALVGTTAGSAVADTPVPAPLKNVDIEALVAEPSNAPAAAQAGTTPVFLLWGVDKNASAYLYGPSGTGGFNTRDYVDTGWNTVKHVSSIDLNGDSEYDGVWLWDTAGYVYFDGGTTREVGKGWNIYNLVLSPSNLGGTTQDDVLARDNAGALWLYKGNLNGTLSARVKAGSGWNIYTHITGKGDLTGDGRADLVAKDKAGVLWLYKGTGNAAAPFSARTKVGSGWNIYNKVIANGDLNLDGRADLVARDAAGAMWLYKGTGNAGAPFSARTKVGSGFNIYNKLF
;
A
#
# COMPACT_ATOMS: atom_id res chain seq x y z
N MET A 1 -41.21 33.93 13.91
CA MET A 1 -40.07 33.50 13.07
C MET A 1 -39.47 32.27 13.75
N ALA A 2 -39.60 31.12 13.10
CA ALA A 2 -39.55 29.80 13.74
C ALA A 2 -38.14 29.17 13.74
N ASN A 3 -37.94 28.32 14.75
CA ASN A 3 -36.77 27.50 15.08
C ASN A 3 -36.32 26.53 13.98
N LEU A 4 -35.01 26.24 13.94
CA LEU A 4 -34.36 25.13 13.22
C LEU A 4 -34.63 23.78 13.90
N PRO A 5 -34.60 22.64 13.16
CA PRO A 5 -33.37 21.83 13.08
C PRO A 5 -33.13 21.27 11.65
N GLY A 6 -31.90 21.08 11.16
CA GLY A 6 -30.83 20.29 11.75
C GLY A 6 -30.81 18.91 11.09
N ARG A 7 -30.12 18.80 9.94
CA ARG A 7 -30.04 17.61 9.06
C ARG A 7 -29.48 16.40 9.82
N LYS A 8 -30.24 15.30 9.84
CA LYS A 8 -29.86 14.02 10.46
C LYS A 8 -28.61 13.43 9.78
N ARG A 9 -27.59 13.10 10.56
CA ARG A 9 -26.51 12.17 10.16
C ARG A 9 -27.08 10.75 10.18
N GLY A 10 -27.15 10.10 9.02
CA GLY A 10 -27.50 8.69 8.92
C GLY A 10 -26.31 7.83 9.34
N ARG A 11 -26.46 7.08 10.43
CA ARG A 11 -25.59 5.95 10.77
C ARG A 11 -26.06 4.74 9.96
N PHE A 12 -25.24 4.23 9.04
CA PHE A 12 -25.43 2.89 8.51
C PHE A 12 -24.75 1.91 9.47
N LEU A 13 -25.56 1.19 10.24
CA LEU A 13 -25.15 -0.02 10.96
C LEU A 13 -25.45 -1.19 10.04
N THR A 14 -24.43 -1.82 9.44
CA THR A 14 -24.63 -3.07 8.72
C THR A 14 -24.27 -4.23 9.63
N ARG A 15 -25.30 -4.81 10.26
CA ARG A 15 -25.23 -6.18 10.79
C ARG A 15 -25.45 -7.14 9.62
N LEU A 16 -24.51 -8.04 9.36
CA LEU A 16 -24.77 -9.20 8.51
C LEU A 16 -24.65 -10.49 9.34
N ALA A 17 -25.79 -11.13 9.55
CA ALA A 17 -25.88 -12.54 9.92
C ALA A 17 -26.09 -13.33 8.62
N VAL A 18 -25.32 -14.38 8.38
CA VAL A 18 -25.65 -15.38 7.36
C VAL A 18 -25.52 -16.77 7.95
N ALA A 19 -26.66 -17.47 7.95
CA ALA A 19 -26.80 -18.88 8.26
C ALA A 19 -26.25 -19.71 7.08
N ALA A 20 -25.51 -20.77 7.40
CA ALA A 20 -25.07 -21.76 6.45
C ALA A 20 -26.17 -22.82 6.24
N THR A 21 -26.55 -23.07 4.98
CA THR A 21 -27.32 -24.26 4.60
C THR A 21 -26.54 -25.00 3.52
N ALA A 22 -26.34 -26.31 3.75
CA ALA A 22 -25.48 -27.19 2.95
C ALA A 22 -26.26 -28.14 2.02
N ALA A 23 -25.52 -28.69 1.04
CA ALA A 23 -25.75 -29.87 0.18
C ALA A 23 -26.73 -29.70 -1.01
N ALA A 24 -26.51 -30.28 -2.21
CA ALA A 24 -25.91 -31.58 -2.53
C ALA A 24 -25.11 -31.65 -3.86
N LEU A 25 -24.29 -32.71 -3.95
CA LEU A 25 -23.31 -33.11 -4.97
C LEU A 25 -23.85 -34.27 -5.85
N VAL A 26 -23.59 -34.31 -7.17
CA VAL A 26 -23.25 -35.54 -7.96
C VAL A 26 -22.53 -35.17 -9.28
N GLY A 27 -21.40 -35.82 -9.59
CA GLY A 27 -20.85 -35.91 -10.96
C GLY A 27 -19.32 -36.03 -11.08
N THR A 28 -18.79 -37.26 -11.03
CA THR A 28 -17.38 -37.67 -10.93
C THR A 28 -16.44 -37.29 -12.08
N THR A 29 -15.29 -36.68 -11.76
CA THR A 29 -13.96 -37.04 -12.33
C THR A 29 -12.90 -36.91 -11.23
N ALA A 30 -11.96 -37.87 -11.17
CA ALA A 30 -10.89 -37.89 -10.17
C ALA A 30 -9.85 -36.78 -10.46
N GLY A 31 -10.16 -35.56 -10.02
CA GLY A 31 -9.16 -34.52 -9.79
C GLY A 31 -8.70 -34.63 -8.34
N SER A 32 -7.38 -34.66 -8.11
CA SER A 32 -6.84 -34.42 -6.78
C SER A 32 -7.43 -33.11 -6.27
N ALA A 33 -8.29 -33.18 -5.25
CA ALA A 33 -8.77 -32.01 -4.56
C ALA A 33 -7.56 -31.31 -3.95
N VAL A 34 -7.05 -30.29 -4.62
CA VAL A 34 -6.20 -29.31 -3.99
C VAL A 34 -7.10 -28.66 -2.96
N ALA A 35 -6.86 -28.93 -1.69
CA ALA A 35 -7.51 -28.19 -0.62
C ALA A 35 -7.32 -26.71 -0.94
N ASP A 36 -8.43 -25.96 -1.04
CA ASP A 36 -8.37 -24.50 -1.14
C ASP A 36 -7.45 -24.03 -0.02
N THR A 37 -6.30 -23.48 -0.40
CA THR A 37 -5.43 -22.83 0.57
C THR A 37 -6.29 -21.79 1.28
N PRO A 38 -6.32 -21.78 2.62
CA PRO A 38 -7.10 -20.78 3.35
C PRO A 38 -6.68 -19.40 2.86
N VAL A 39 -7.55 -18.74 2.10
CA VAL A 39 -7.45 -17.30 1.85
C VAL A 39 -7.45 -16.69 3.24
N PRO A 40 -6.55 -15.74 3.57
CA PRO A 40 -6.70 -14.95 4.79
C PRO A 40 -8.16 -14.54 4.91
N ALA A 41 -8.78 -14.78 6.07
CA ALA A 41 -10.18 -14.42 6.23
C ALA A 41 -10.34 -12.95 5.78
N PRO A 42 -11.43 -12.60 5.07
CA PRO A 42 -11.68 -11.19 4.74
C PRO A 42 -11.53 -10.37 6.01
N LEU A 43 -11.06 -9.12 5.90
CA LEU A 43 -10.68 -8.24 7.01
C LEU A 43 -11.85 -8.07 8.00
N LYS A 44 -12.05 -9.04 8.90
CA LYS A 44 -13.36 -9.30 9.51
C LYS A 44 -13.67 -8.39 10.68
N ASN A 45 -12.70 -7.60 11.16
CA ASN A 45 -12.78 -6.95 12.46
C ASN A 45 -12.27 -5.50 12.51
N VAL A 46 -11.97 -4.85 11.37
CA VAL A 46 -11.48 -3.46 11.36
C VAL A 46 -12.38 -2.58 10.52
N ASP A 47 -12.90 -1.53 11.13
CA ASP A 47 -13.51 -0.40 10.44
C ASP A 47 -12.40 0.43 9.78
N ILE A 48 -11.98 -0.01 8.60
CA ILE A 48 -10.86 0.59 7.86
C ILE A 48 -11.19 2.03 7.49
N GLU A 49 -12.44 2.32 7.13
CA GLU A 49 -12.94 3.67 6.85
C GLU A 49 -12.75 4.60 8.06
N ALA A 50 -13.04 4.13 9.28
CA ALA A 50 -12.80 4.92 10.49
C ALA A 50 -11.31 5.16 10.79
N LEU A 51 -10.40 4.28 10.34
CA LEU A 51 -8.95 4.45 10.54
C LEU A 51 -8.31 5.43 9.54
N VAL A 52 -8.90 5.56 8.36
CA VAL A 52 -8.45 6.50 7.31
C VAL A 52 -9.22 7.82 7.33
N ALA A 53 -10.32 7.90 8.07
CA ALA A 53 -11.08 9.13 8.22
C ALA A 53 -10.20 10.26 8.76
N GLU A 54 -10.24 11.42 8.09
CA GLU A 54 -9.50 12.63 8.44
C GLU A 54 -9.58 12.89 9.96
N PRO A 55 -8.44 13.00 10.68
CA PRO A 55 -8.46 13.31 12.10
C PRO A 55 -9.18 14.62 12.29
N SER A 56 -10.23 14.61 13.13
CA SER A 56 -11.22 15.69 13.29
C SER A 56 -10.67 17.07 13.69
N ASN A 57 -9.36 17.21 13.84
CA ASN A 57 -8.62 18.41 14.25
C ASN A 57 -7.53 18.84 13.24
N ALA A 58 -7.53 18.31 12.01
CA ALA A 58 -6.60 18.76 10.98
C ALA A 58 -6.87 20.25 10.60
N PRO A 59 -5.85 21.11 10.56
CA PRO A 59 -6.02 22.50 10.17
C PRO A 59 -6.50 22.60 8.71
N ALA A 60 -7.49 23.45 8.45
CA ALA A 60 -8.24 23.55 7.20
C ALA A 60 -7.47 24.15 5.99
N ALA A 61 -6.21 23.77 5.76
CA ALA A 61 -5.37 24.37 4.72
C ALA A 61 -4.59 23.33 3.90
N ALA A 62 -5.27 22.69 2.95
CA ALA A 62 -4.75 22.25 1.64
C ALA A 62 -5.84 21.46 0.88
N GLN A 63 -6.72 22.15 0.15
CA GLN A 63 -7.54 21.51 -0.89
C GLN A 63 -7.19 22.10 -2.25
N ALA A 64 -6.21 21.48 -2.90
CA ALA A 64 -6.06 21.35 -4.35
C ALA A 64 -4.95 20.30 -4.60
N GLY A 65 -5.37 19.03 -4.76
CA GLY A 65 -4.48 17.87 -4.88
C GLY A 65 -4.26 17.19 -3.52
N THR A 66 -5.26 16.44 -3.04
CA THR A 66 -5.13 15.67 -1.81
C THR A 66 -4.28 14.44 -2.09
N THR A 67 -3.05 14.37 -1.61
CA THR A 67 -2.30 13.11 -1.68
C THR A 67 -2.99 12.11 -0.74
N PRO A 68 -3.33 10.89 -1.20
CA PRO A 68 -4.05 9.95 -0.36
C PRO A 68 -3.20 9.48 0.83
N VAL A 69 -3.88 9.20 1.93
CA VAL A 69 -3.27 8.67 3.16
C VAL A 69 -3.52 7.18 3.25
N PHE A 70 -2.48 6.41 3.57
CA PHE A 70 -2.60 4.96 3.68
C PHE A 70 -2.19 4.45 5.05
N LEU A 71 -2.89 3.40 5.45
CA LEU A 71 -2.58 2.67 6.68
C LEU A 71 -1.22 1.97 6.55
N LEU A 72 -0.46 2.00 7.64
CA LEU A 72 0.73 1.16 7.79
C LEU A 72 0.31 -0.19 8.38
N TRP A 73 0.70 -1.27 7.72
CA TRP A 73 0.40 -2.63 8.13
C TRP A 73 1.60 -3.28 8.79
N GLY A 74 1.38 -3.92 9.94
CA GLY A 74 2.39 -4.71 10.64
C GLY A 74 1.92 -6.14 10.87
N VAL A 75 2.72 -7.12 10.46
CA VAL A 75 2.52 -8.53 10.84
C VAL A 75 3.64 -8.93 11.80
N ASP A 76 3.26 -9.44 12.96
CA ASP A 76 4.21 -9.89 13.97
C ASP A 76 4.69 -11.33 13.73
N LYS A 77 5.64 -11.77 14.56
CA LYS A 77 6.19 -13.12 14.49
C LYS A 77 5.18 -14.25 14.79
N ASN A 78 4.05 -13.92 15.42
CA ASN A 78 2.97 -14.86 15.74
C ASN A 78 1.89 -14.86 14.66
N ALA A 79 2.15 -14.22 13.51
CA ALA A 79 1.21 -14.08 12.41
C ALA A 79 -0.03 -13.24 12.75
N SER A 80 0.06 -12.37 13.76
CA SER A 80 -0.97 -11.38 14.06
C SER A 80 -0.75 -10.12 13.22
N ALA A 81 -1.80 -9.66 12.55
CA ALA A 81 -1.80 -8.42 11.79
C ALA A 81 -2.35 -7.24 12.60
N TYR A 82 -1.75 -6.08 12.37
CA TYR A 82 -2.09 -4.83 13.00
C TYR A 82 -2.08 -3.71 11.97
N LEU A 83 -2.92 -2.70 12.22
CA LEU A 83 -3.02 -1.49 11.42
C LEU A 83 -2.65 -0.26 12.24
N TYR A 84 -2.03 0.71 11.58
CA TYR A 84 -1.72 2.02 12.13
C TYR A 84 -2.32 3.08 11.22
N GLY A 85 -3.30 3.82 11.74
CA GLY A 85 -3.79 5.03 11.10
C GLY A 85 -2.79 6.20 11.25
N PRO A 86 -2.81 7.17 10.32
CA PRO A 86 -2.03 8.41 10.43
C PRO A 86 -2.46 9.24 11.65
N SER A 87 -1.52 9.89 12.32
CA SER A 87 -1.84 10.85 13.39
C SER A 87 -2.25 12.23 12.87
N GLY A 88 -2.11 12.47 11.56
CA GLY A 88 -2.30 13.77 10.91
C GLY A 88 -1.23 14.81 11.23
N THR A 89 -0.20 14.43 11.98
CA THR A 89 0.90 15.31 12.43
C THR A 89 2.27 14.75 12.07
N GLY A 90 2.30 13.76 11.17
CA GLY A 90 3.52 13.07 10.74
C GLY A 90 3.90 11.93 11.68
N GLY A 91 2.94 11.07 12.02
CA GLY A 91 3.14 9.91 12.90
C GLY A 91 1.99 8.92 12.77
N PHE A 92 1.90 8.00 13.71
CA PHE A 92 0.88 6.95 13.72
C PHE A 92 0.08 6.98 15.02
N ASN A 93 -1.20 6.64 14.92
CA ASN A 93 -2.05 6.38 16.08
C ASN A 93 -1.67 5.07 16.77
N THR A 94 -2.35 4.76 17.87
CA THR A 94 -2.27 3.43 18.48
C THR A 94 -2.66 2.37 17.44
N ARG A 95 -2.00 1.21 17.50
CA ARG A 95 -2.30 0.11 16.59
C ARG A 95 -3.65 -0.52 16.88
N ASP A 96 -4.34 -0.92 15.83
CA ASP A 96 -5.54 -1.74 15.90
C ASP A 96 -5.22 -3.18 15.50
N TYR A 97 -5.79 -4.15 16.21
CA TYR A 97 -5.64 -5.56 15.90
C TYR A 97 -6.58 -5.94 14.75
N VAL A 98 -6.07 -6.65 13.75
CA VAL A 98 -6.83 -7.11 12.59
C VAL A 98 -7.30 -8.55 12.79
N ASP A 99 -6.36 -9.49 12.71
CA ASP A 99 -6.60 -10.94 12.84
C ASP A 99 -5.26 -11.70 13.00
N THR A 100 -5.33 -13.02 13.19
CA THR A 100 -4.20 -13.96 13.15
C THR A 100 -4.13 -14.71 11.81
N GLY A 101 -3.10 -15.54 11.60
CA GLY A 101 -2.96 -16.36 10.39
C GLY A 101 -2.29 -15.66 9.20
N TRP A 102 -1.68 -14.49 9.41
CA TRP A 102 -1.04 -13.68 8.37
C TRP A 102 0.37 -14.15 7.97
N ASN A 103 0.76 -15.37 8.35
CA ASN A 103 2.01 -15.98 7.90
C ASN A 103 1.99 -16.25 6.38
N THR A 104 0.80 -16.44 5.80
CA THR A 104 0.58 -16.71 4.38
C THR A 104 0.70 -15.47 3.50
N VAL A 105 0.65 -14.25 4.04
CA VAL A 105 0.72 -13.00 3.27
C VAL A 105 2.16 -12.61 2.98
N LYS A 106 2.52 -12.31 1.73
CA LYS A 106 3.86 -11.78 1.37
C LYS A 106 3.91 -10.26 1.44
N HIS A 107 2.89 -9.60 0.91
CA HIS A 107 2.81 -8.13 0.86
C HIS A 107 1.36 -7.69 0.74
N VAL A 108 1.08 -6.49 1.25
CA VAL A 108 -0.16 -5.76 1.02
C VAL A 108 0.19 -4.36 0.58
N SER A 109 -0.52 -3.86 -0.44
CA SER A 109 -0.49 -2.45 -0.81
C SER A 109 -1.89 -1.88 -0.69
N SER A 110 -2.08 -0.94 0.23
CA SER A 110 -3.25 -0.08 0.27
C SER A 110 -3.35 0.72 -1.03
N ILE A 111 -4.55 0.96 -1.55
CA ILE A 111 -4.76 1.63 -2.84
C ILE A 111 -5.89 2.65 -2.80
N ASP A 112 -5.72 3.67 -3.64
CA ASP A 112 -6.77 4.57 -4.12
C ASP A 112 -7.00 4.16 -5.57
N LEU A 113 -7.96 3.24 -5.77
CA LEU A 113 -8.19 2.61 -7.07
C LEU A 113 -8.85 3.58 -8.04
N ASN A 114 -9.61 4.56 -7.56
CA ASN A 114 -10.43 5.42 -8.40
C ASN A 114 -9.79 6.81 -8.63
N GLY A 115 -8.83 7.21 -7.79
CA GLY A 115 -8.09 8.46 -7.88
C GLY A 115 -8.77 9.64 -7.20
N ASP A 116 -9.70 9.40 -6.27
CA ASP A 116 -10.41 10.42 -5.49
C ASP A 116 -9.67 10.81 -4.20
N SER A 117 -8.46 10.28 -4.00
CA SER A 117 -7.62 10.48 -2.82
C SER A 117 -8.14 9.81 -1.56
N GLU A 118 -9.10 8.89 -1.69
CA GLU A 118 -9.59 8.06 -0.60
C GLU A 118 -9.05 6.63 -0.72
N TYR A 119 -9.10 5.90 0.39
CA TYR A 119 -8.71 4.50 0.42
C TYR A 119 -9.84 3.65 -0.19
N ASP A 120 -9.53 2.86 -1.21
CA ASP A 120 -10.49 1.98 -1.89
C ASP A 120 -10.30 0.49 -1.54
N GLY A 121 -9.15 0.12 -0.96
CA GLY A 121 -8.87 -1.28 -0.66
C GLY A 121 -7.39 -1.64 -0.67
N VAL A 122 -7.13 -2.93 -0.90
CA VAL A 122 -5.76 -3.45 -1.01
C VAL A 122 -5.56 -4.39 -2.20
N TRP A 123 -4.33 -4.40 -2.71
CA TRP A 123 -3.76 -5.57 -3.37
C TRP A 123 -3.02 -6.43 -2.35
N LEU A 124 -3.34 -7.73 -2.30
CA LEU A 124 -2.69 -8.69 -1.40
C LEU A 124 -1.99 -9.77 -2.21
N TRP A 125 -0.70 -9.98 -1.98
CA TRP A 125 0.08 -11.07 -2.56
C TRP A 125 0.40 -12.10 -1.48
N ASP A 126 0.10 -13.37 -1.73
CA ASP A 126 0.32 -14.45 -0.76
C ASP A 126 1.51 -15.38 -1.10
N THR A 127 1.78 -16.30 -0.18
CA THR A 127 2.87 -17.28 -0.30
C THR A 127 2.58 -18.40 -1.27
N ALA A 128 1.31 -18.72 -1.55
CA ALA A 128 0.89 -19.68 -2.57
C ALA A 128 0.98 -19.10 -4.00
N GLY A 129 1.23 -17.79 -4.13
CA GLY A 129 1.40 -17.09 -5.39
C GLY A 129 0.09 -16.57 -5.97
N TYR A 130 -0.93 -16.39 -5.14
CA TYR A 130 -2.15 -15.68 -5.50
C TYR A 130 -2.00 -14.18 -5.26
N VAL A 131 -2.64 -13.39 -6.11
CA VAL A 131 -2.93 -11.98 -5.87
C VAL A 131 -4.43 -11.81 -5.74
N TYR A 132 -4.83 -11.05 -4.73
CA TYR A 132 -6.20 -10.69 -4.44
C TYR A 132 -6.37 -9.17 -4.47
N PHE A 133 -7.57 -8.74 -4.82
CA PHE A 133 -8.07 -7.40 -4.56
C PHE A 133 -9.10 -7.49 -3.44
N ASP A 134 -9.04 -6.62 -2.46
CA ASP A 134 -10.09 -6.48 -1.46
C ASP A 134 -10.47 -5.00 -1.29
N GLY A 135 -11.61 -4.63 -1.86
CA GLY A 135 -12.27 -3.34 -1.69
C GLY A 135 -13.61 -3.48 -0.98
N GLY A 136 -13.68 -4.34 0.05
CA GLY A 136 -14.91 -4.69 0.79
C GLY A 136 -15.52 -6.02 0.37
N THR A 137 -15.13 -6.55 -0.79
CA THR A 137 -15.35 -7.95 -1.16
C THR A 137 -14.07 -8.48 -1.79
N THR A 138 -13.51 -9.52 -1.19
CA THR A 138 -12.27 -10.14 -1.67
C THR A 138 -12.50 -10.85 -3.00
N ARG A 139 -11.65 -10.55 -3.98
CA ARG A 139 -11.60 -11.17 -5.30
C ARG A 139 -10.21 -11.76 -5.55
N GLU A 140 -10.16 -12.99 -6.04
CA GLU A 140 -8.94 -13.50 -6.66
C GLU A 140 -8.70 -12.80 -8.01
N VAL A 141 -7.52 -12.23 -8.17
CA VAL A 141 -7.08 -11.53 -9.38
C VAL A 141 -6.31 -12.50 -10.28
N GLY A 142 -5.54 -13.40 -9.68
CA GLY A 142 -4.93 -14.53 -10.37
C GLY A 142 -3.86 -15.24 -9.57
N LYS A 143 -3.40 -16.38 -10.10
CA LYS A 143 -2.38 -17.28 -9.52
C LYS A 143 -1.08 -17.25 -10.32
N GLY A 144 0.03 -17.68 -9.69
CA GLY A 144 1.33 -17.87 -10.33
C GLY A 144 2.31 -16.72 -10.11
N TRP A 145 1.99 -15.79 -9.21
CA TRP A 145 2.80 -14.59 -8.93
C TRP A 145 4.13 -14.88 -8.23
N ASN A 146 4.38 -16.12 -7.83
CA ASN A 146 5.68 -16.56 -7.26
C ASN A 146 6.84 -16.56 -8.27
N ILE A 147 6.59 -16.20 -9.53
CA ILE A 147 7.64 -15.81 -10.48
C ILE A 147 8.33 -14.48 -10.10
N TYR A 148 7.70 -13.70 -9.22
CA TYR A 148 8.20 -12.43 -8.72
C TYR A 148 8.80 -12.55 -7.31
N ASN A 149 9.75 -11.67 -7.01
CA ASN A 149 10.34 -11.51 -5.67
C ASN A 149 9.94 -10.19 -4.98
N LEU A 150 9.18 -9.35 -5.66
CA LEU A 150 8.59 -8.12 -5.13
C LEU A 150 7.34 -7.81 -5.93
N VAL A 151 6.27 -7.43 -5.22
CA VAL A 151 5.00 -6.94 -5.77
C VAL A 151 4.58 -5.78 -4.87
N LEU A 152 4.20 -4.63 -5.45
CA LEU A 152 3.70 -3.45 -4.73
C LEU A 152 2.81 -2.58 -5.63
N SER A 153 1.99 -1.71 -5.05
CA SER A 153 1.30 -0.64 -5.78
C SER A 153 1.95 0.73 -5.52
N PRO A 154 2.51 1.39 -6.55
CA PRO A 154 3.11 2.72 -6.42
C PRO A 154 2.11 3.87 -6.61
N SER A 155 0.82 3.56 -6.77
CA SER A 155 -0.19 4.41 -7.41
C SER A 155 -0.17 4.39 -8.95
N ASN A 156 -0.75 5.38 -9.61
CA ASN A 156 -0.89 5.47 -11.07
C ASN A 156 0.42 5.87 -11.76
N LEU A 157 1.14 4.90 -12.32
CA LEU A 157 2.33 5.12 -13.16
C LEU A 157 2.05 5.05 -14.65
N GLY A 158 0.99 4.32 -15.03
CA GLY A 158 0.64 3.97 -16.39
C GLY A 158 -0.27 4.97 -17.09
N GLY A 159 -0.60 6.10 -16.45
CA GLY A 159 -1.36 7.22 -17.02
C GLY A 159 -2.87 7.10 -16.92
N THR A 160 -3.40 6.41 -15.90
CA THR A 160 -4.81 5.99 -15.82
C THR A 160 -5.73 6.51 -14.72
N THR A 161 -5.42 7.33 -13.74
CA THR A 161 -6.24 7.48 -12.49
C THR A 161 -6.25 6.24 -11.59
N GLN A 162 -6.35 5.01 -12.13
CA GLN A 162 -6.25 3.80 -11.30
C GLN A 162 -4.83 3.54 -10.78
N ASP A 163 -4.74 3.11 -9.51
CA ASP A 163 -3.53 2.56 -8.92
C ASP A 163 -3.05 1.29 -9.67
N ASP A 164 -1.76 1.28 -10.06
CA ASP A 164 -1.15 0.16 -10.79
C ASP A 164 -0.44 -0.83 -9.85
N VAL A 165 -0.01 -1.98 -10.38
CA VAL A 165 0.86 -2.92 -9.67
C VAL A 165 2.21 -3.04 -10.38
N LEU A 166 3.29 -2.88 -9.62
CA LEU A 166 4.65 -3.21 -10.04
C LEU A 166 5.07 -4.56 -9.48
N ALA A 167 5.74 -5.34 -10.32
CA ALA A 167 6.32 -6.61 -9.92
C ALA A 167 7.74 -6.78 -10.47
N ARG A 168 8.68 -7.22 -9.63
CA ARG A 168 10.06 -7.51 -10.04
C ARG A 168 10.31 -9.01 -10.04
N ASP A 169 10.84 -9.53 -11.14
CA ASP A 169 11.24 -10.93 -11.25
C ASP A 169 12.67 -11.19 -10.72
N ASN A 170 13.05 -12.47 -10.69
CA ASN A 170 14.36 -12.90 -10.21
C ASN A 170 15.53 -12.49 -11.12
N ALA A 171 15.27 -12.21 -12.40
CA ALA A 171 16.26 -11.68 -13.32
C ALA A 171 16.44 -10.15 -13.17
N GLY A 172 15.58 -9.48 -12.40
CA GLY A 172 15.60 -8.05 -12.19
C GLY A 172 14.89 -7.26 -13.29
N ALA A 173 14.03 -7.90 -14.10
CA ALA A 173 13.08 -7.15 -14.90
C ALA A 173 11.92 -6.68 -14.01
N LEU A 174 11.51 -5.43 -14.24
CA LEU A 174 10.36 -4.81 -13.59
C LEU A 174 9.20 -4.81 -14.59
N TRP A 175 8.04 -5.19 -14.10
CA TRP A 175 6.80 -5.34 -14.86
C TRP A 175 5.74 -4.44 -14.24
N LEU A 176 4.99 -3.73 -15.08
CA LEU A 176 3.85 -2.91 -14.68
C LEU A 176 2.57 -3.58 -15.15
N TYR A 177 1.60 -3.69 -14.25
CA TYR A 177 0.24 -4.16 -14.48
C TYR A 177 -0.70 -3.00 -14.22
N LYS A 178 -1.45 -2.57 -15.24
CA LYS A 178 -2.41 -1.48 -15.04
C LYS A 178 -3.61 -1.95 -14.25
N GLY A 179 -4.00 -1.19 -13.24
CA GLY A 179 -5.21 -1.41 -12.46
C GLY A 179 -6.47 -1.09 -13.26
N ASN A 180 -7.56 -1.77 -12.95
CA ASN A 180 -8.89 -1.49 -13.48
C ASN A 180 -9.87 -1.29 -12.31
N LEU A 181 -10.85 -0.39 -12.45
CA LEU A 181 -11.85 -0.05 -11.42
C LEU A 181 -12.66 -1.26 -10.91
N ASN A 182 -12.73 -2.35 -11.68
CA ASN A 182 -13.41 -3.58 -11.27
C ASN A 182 -12.54 -4.56 -10.46
N GLY A 183 -11.41 -4.09 -9.91
CA GLY A 183 -10.49 -4.90 -9.10
C GLY A 183 -9.76 -5.96 -9.93
N THR A 184 -9.43 -5.68 -11.19
CA THR A 184 -8.64 -6.57 -12.05
C THR A 184 -7.37 -5.87 -12.54
N LEU A 185 -6.44 -6.65 -13.09
CA LEU A 185 -5.21 -6.15 -13.68
C LEU A 185 -5.15 -6.45 -15.18
N SER A 186 -4.68 -5.48 -15.95
CA SER A 186 -4.38 -5.64 -17.37
C SER A 186 -3.14 -6.49 -17.61
N ALA A 187 -2.91 -6.89 -18.86
CA ALA A 187 -1.69 -7.58 -19.26
C ALA A 187 -0.44 -6.74 -18.91
N ARG A 188 0.61 -7.41 -18.41
CA ARG A 188 1.82 -6.72 -17.97
C ARG A 188 2.60 -6.12 -19.13
N VAL A 189 3.21 -4.97 -18.88
CA VAL A 189 4.21 -4.36 -19.76
C VAL A 189 5.56 -4.31 -19.06
N LYS A 190 6.65 -4.43 -19.81
CA LYS A 190 8.00 -4.38 -19.23
C LYS A 190 8.36 -2.92 -18.92
N ALA A 191 8.52 -2.59 -17.63
CA ALA A 191 8.86 -1.26 -17.15
C ALA A 191 10.37 -1.00 -17.12
N GLY A 192 11.20 -2.05 -17.13
CA GLY A 192 12.66 -1.92 -17.19
C GLY A 192 13.40 -3.21 -16.88
N SER A 193 14.74 -3.14 -16.85
CA SER A 193 15.64 -4.24 -16.49
C SER A 193 16.74 -3.75 -15.54
N GLY A 194 17.44 -4.67 -14.87
CA GLY A 194 18.53 -4.33 -13.94
C GLY A 194 18.07 -3.86 -12.56
N TRP A 195 16.80 -4.08 -12.18
CA TRP A 195 16.25 -3.68 -10.89
C TRP A 195 16.71 -4.55 -9.71
N ASN A 196 17.51 -5.58 -9.96
CA ASN A 196 18.15 -6.44 -8.95
C ASN A 196 19.32 -5.75 -8.20
N ILE A 197 19.73 -4.55 -8.63
CA ILE A 197 20.65 -3.69 -7.87
C ILE A 197 20.00 -3.10 -6.62
N TYR A 198 18.67 -3.11 -6.53
CA TYR A 198 17.90 -2.53 -5.44
C TYR A 198 17.53 -3.55 -4.38
N THR A 199 17.76 -3.18 -3.12
CA THR A 199 17.34 -3.97 -1.95
C THR A 199 15.92 -3.61 -1.51
N HIS A 200 15.50 -2.37 -1.75
CA HIS A 200 14.15 -1.87 -1.46
C HIS A 200 13.67 -1.06 -2.67
N ILE A 201 12.40 -1.22 -2.99
CA ILE A 201 11.68 -0.48 -4.04
C ILE A 201 10.33 -0.18 -3.40
N THR A 202 9.92 1.09 -3.38
CA THR A 202 8.62 1.51 -2.86
C THR A 202 8.23 2.82 -3.52
N GLY A 203 6.93 3.04 -3.71
CA GLY A 203 6.39 4.30 -4.22
C GLY A 203 4.97 4.43 -3.72
N LYS A 204 4.50 5.66 -3.54
CA LYS A 204 3.10 5.95 -3.23
C LYS A 204 2.86 7.45 -3.39
N GLY A 205 2.20 7.85 -4.46
CA GLY A 205 1.90 9.27 -4.73
C GLY A 205 3.07 10.06 -5.32
N ASP A 206 2.92 11.38 -5.35
CA ASP A 206 3.82 12.33 -6.03
C ASP A 206 4.84 12.94 -5.06
N LEU A 207 6.12 12.63 -5.27
CA LEU A 207 7.24 13.15 -4.48
C LEU A 207 7.85 14.40 -5.12
N THR A 208 7.58 14.64 -6.40
CA THR A 208 8.21 15.67 -7.21
C THR A 208 7.34 16.90 -7.44
N GLY A 209 6.05 16.84 -7.09
CA GLY A 209 5.08 17.93 -7.23
C GLY A 209 4.57 18.12 -8.66
N ASP A 210 4.71 17.13 -9.54
CA ASP A 210 4.27 17.23 -10.95
C ASP A 210 2.92 16.55 -11.25
N GLY A 211 2.25 16.05 -10.21
CA GLY A 211 0.97 15.36 -10.29
C GLY A 211 1.08 13.91 -10.76
N ARG A 212 2.27 13.29 -10.70
CA ARG A 212 2.47 11.90 -11.13
C ARG A 212 3.06 11.06 -10.02
N ALA A 213 2.67 9.78 -9.99
CA ALA A 213 3.22 8.87 -9.00
C ALA A 213 4.73 8.68 -9.21
N ASP A 214 5.48 8.72 -8.13
CA ASP A 214 6.93 8.55 -8.12
C ASP A 214 7.33 7.31 -7.32
N LEU A 215 8.57 6.86 -7.55
CA LEU A 215 9.14 5.72 -6.87
C LEU A 215 10.49 6.07 -6.26
N VAL A 216 10.79 5.48 -5.11
CA VAL A 216 12.14 5.46 -4.56
C VAL A 216 12.70 4.05 -4.47
N ALA A 217 14.00 3.92 -4.73
CA ALA A 217 14.68 2.64 -4.70
C ALA A 217 16.03 2.76 -4.00
N LYS A 218 16.27 1.88 -3.02
CA LYS A 218 17.52 1.82 -2.26
C LYS A 218 18.43 0.76 -2.82
N ASP A 219 19.62 1.14 -3.29
CA ASP A 219 20.59 0.18 -3.82
C ASP A 219 21.35 -0.57 -2.70
N LYS A 220 22.16 -1.55 -3.08
CA LYS A 220 22.98 -2.34 -2.14
C LYS A 220 24.02 -1.50 -1.39
N ALA A 221 24.48 -0.39 -1.97
CA ALA A 221 25.43 0.53 -1.34
C ALA A 221 24.74 1.49 -0.34
N GLY A 222 23.42 1.43 -0.22
CA GLY A 222 22.64 2.29 0.67
C GLY A 222 22.42 3.68 0.11
N VAL A 223 22.47 3.85 -1.21
CA VAL A 223 22.02 5.07 -1.88
C VAL A 223 20.52 4.95 -2.19
N LEU A 224 19.75 5.96 -1.80
CA LEU A 224 18.36 6.12 -2.23
C LEU A 224 18.32 6.91 -3.53
N TRP A 225 17.57 6.38 -4.47
CA TRP A 225 17.34 6.96 -5.79
C TRP A 225 15.86 7.29 -5.95
N LEU A 226 15.57 8.42 -6.59
CA LEU A 226 14.23 8.83 -7.00
C LEU A 226 14.05 8.47 -8.48
N TYR A 227 12.91 7.88 -8.79
CA TYR A 227 12.44 7.54 -10.12
C TYR A 227 11.15 8.31 -10.37
N LYS A 228 11.29 9.40 -11.15
CA LYS A 228 10.17 10.27 -11.48
C LYS A 228 9.22 9.59 -12.45
N GLY A 229 7.93 9.56 -12.14
CA GLY A 229 6.88 9.02 -13.00
C GLY A 229 6.69 9.78 -14.30
N THR A 230 6.39 9.07 -15.38
CA THR A 230 6.09 9.68 -16.69
C THR A 230 4.63 9.57 -17.08
N GLY A 231 3.81 8.82 -16.32
CA GLY A 231 2.43 8.52 -16.72
C GLY A 231 2.32 7.68 -18.00
N ASN A 232 3.41 7.08 -18.47
CA ASN A 232 3.42 6.23 -19.66
C ASN A 232 3.86 4.82 -19.28
N ALA A 233 2.93 3.87 -19.35
CA ALA A 233 3.17 2.47 -18.97
C ALA A 233 4.36 1.81 -19.71
N ALA A 234 4.66 2.22 -20.95
CA ALA A 234 5.77 1.68 -21.73
C ALA A 234 7.13 2.28 -21.35
N ALA A 235 7.14 3.44 -20.70
CA ALA A 235 8.33 4.14 -20.25
C ALA A 235 8.06 4.84 -18.91
N PRO A 236 7.71 4.10 -17.84
CA PRO A 236 7.04 4.66 -16.66
C PRO A 236 7.91 5.60 -15.82
N PHE A 237 9.22 5.61 -16.05
CA PHE A 237 10.15 6.43 -15.29
C PHE A 237 11.09 7.24 -16.18
N SER A 238 11.41 8.44 -15.71
CA SER A 238 12.54 9.22 -16.20
C SER A 238 13.87 8.64 -15.70
N ALA A 239 14.99 9.23 -16.13
CA ALA A 239 16.30 8.92 -15.56
C ALA A 239 16.29 9.14 -14.04
N ARG A 240 16.83 8.19 -13.27
CA ARG A 240 16.87 8.27 -11.82
C ARG A 240 17.76 9.43 -11.33
N THR A 241 17.38 10.06 -10.23
CA THR A 241 18.20 11.05 -9.54
C THR A 241 18.61 10.54 -8.16
N LYS A 242 19.80 10.94 -7.70
CA LYS A 242 20.29 10.54 -6.37
C LYS A 242 19.60 11.40 -5.31
N VAL A 243 18.92 10.77 -4.36
CA VAL A 243 18.36 11.44 -3.17
C VAL A 243 19.44 11.60 -2.10
N GLY A 244 20.19 10.52 -1.82
CA GLY A 244 21.24 10.56 -0.80
C GLY A 244 21.83 9.19 -0.47
N SER A 245 22.95 9.18 0.25
CA SER A 245 23.63 7.97 0.73
C SER A 245 23.29 7.67 2.20
N GLY A 246 23.68 6.50 2.71
CA GLY A 246 23.55 6.16 4.14
C GLY A 246 22.25 5.45 4.55
N TRP A 247 21.42 5.05 3.59
CA TRP A 247 20.12 4.40 3.86
C TRP A 247 20.23 2.94 4.32
N ASN A 248 21.45 2.38 4.41
CA ASN A 248 21.68 1.04 4.96
C ASN A 248 21.49 0.95 6.48
N ILE A 249 21.32 2.09 7.16
CA ILE A 249 20.86 2.12 8.55
C ILE A 249 19.42 1.60 8.73
N TYR A 250 18.66 1.49 7.63
CA TYR A 250 17.27 1.05 7.63
C TYR A 250 17.08 -0.36 7.08
N ASN A 251 16.28 -1.18 7.77
CA ASN A 251 15.91 -2.53 7.35
C ASN A 251 14.50 -2.62 6.73
N LYS A 252 13.75 -1.51 6.72
CA LYS A 252 12.52 -1.28 5.97
C LYS A 252 12.47 0.16 5.48
N VAL A 253 11.92 0.34 4.29
CA VAL A 253 11.62 1.63 3.65
C VAL A 253 10.25 1.46 3.00
N ILE A 254 9.30 2.31 3.36
CA ILE A 254 7.87 2.14 3.04
C ILE A 254 7.33 3.51 2.62
N ALA A 255 6.61 3.54 1.51
CA ALA A 255 5.87 4.71 1.06
C ALA A 255 4.40 4.51 1.41
N ASN A 256 3.86 5.35 2.27
CA ASN A 256 2.52 5.16 2.84
C ASN A 256 1.60 6.37 2.64
N GLY A 257 1.91 7.21 1.64
CA GLY A 257 1.14 8.42 1.34
C GLY A 257 1.50 9.59 2.25
N ASP A 258 0.56 10.50 2.46
CA ASP A 258 0.75 11.75 3.23
C ASP A 258 0.43 11.57 4.73
N LEU A 259 1.45 11.45 5.58
CA LEU A 259 1.26 11.19 7.02
C LEU A 259 1.00 12.45 7.85
N ASN A 260 1.37 13.61 7.33
CA ASN A 260 1.20 14.89 8.01
C ASN A 260 0.14 15.79 7.40
N LEU A 261 -0.62 15.28 6.44
CA LEU A 261 -1.78 15.94 5.80
C LEU A 261 -1.39 17.30 5.21
N ASP A 262 -0.19 17.39 4.62
CA ASP A 262 0.28 18.62 3.97
C ASP A 262 0.11 18.61 2.44
N GLY A 263 -0.56 17.58 1.92
CA GLY A 263 -0.83 17.34 0.52
C GLY A 263 0.31 16.65 -0.23
N ARG A 264 1.38 16.19 0.45
CA ARG A 264 2.57 15.62 -0.21
C ARG A 264 2.85 14.20 0.26
N ALA A 265 3.35 13.36 -0.66
CA ALA A 265 3.71 12.00 -0.32
C ALA A 265 4.92 11.95 0.61
N ASP A 266 4.81 11.15 1.68
CA ASP A 266 5.86 10.91 2.64
C ASP A 266 6.53 9.54 2.47
N LEU A 267 7.66 9.38 3.17
CA LEU A 267 8.34 8.11 3.30
C LEU A 267 8.60 7.80 4.78
N VAL A 268 8.37 6.56 5.17
CA VAL A 268 8.80 6.06 6.49
C VAL A 268 9.87 4.99 6.36
N ALA A 269 10.78 4.98 7.32
CA ALA A 269 11.87 4.01 7.38
C ALA A 269 12.03 3.47 8.80
N ARG A 270 12.25 2.16 8.89
CA ARG A 270 12.51 1.48 10.16
C ARG A 270 13.97 1.11 10.27
N ASP A 271 14.60 1.43 11.39
CA ASP A 271 15.92 0.89 11.71
C ASP A 271 15.84 -0.50 12.35
N ALA A 272 17.00 -1.14 12.54
CA ALA A 272 17.07 -2.49 13.11
C ALA A 272 16.61 -2.54 14.59
N ALA A 273 16.72 -1.43 15.33
CA ALA A 273 16.26 -1.32 16.71
C ALA A 273 14.73 -1.12 16.81
N GLY A 274 14.06 -0.91 15.67
CA GLY A 274 12.62 -0.72 15.62
C GLY A 274 12.16 0.72 15.80
N ALA A 275 13.06 1.71 15.70
CA ALA A 275 12.61 3.09 15.58
C ALA A 275 12.07 3.36 14.18
N MET A 276 10.94 4.06 14.13
CA MET A 276 10.34 4.56 12.90
C MET A 276 10.73 6.02 12.69
N TRP A 277 11.12 6.34 11.46
CA TRP A 277 11.56 7.66 11.04
C TRP A 277 10.71 8.11 9.87
N LEU A 278 10.13 9.30 9.99
CA LEU A 278 9.42 9.99 8.91
C LEU A 278 10.38 10.89 8.15
N TYR A 279 10.31 10.79 6.82
CA TYR A 279 10.90 11.71 5.86
C TYR A 279 9.76 12.44 5.17
N LYS A 280 9.50 13.68 5.60
CA LYS A 280 8.41 14.49 5.03
C LYS A 280 8.69 14.84 3.58
N GLY A 281 7.70 14.62 2.71
CA GLY A 281 7.73 15.00 1.31
C GLY A 281 7.87 16.50 1.14
N THR A 282 8.67 16.94 0.16
CA THR A 282 8.79 18.36 -0.18
C THR A 282 8.09 18.71 -1.48
N GLY A 283 7.61 17.73 -2.24
CA GLY A 283 7.11 17.90 -3.61
C GLY A 283 8.12 18.60 -4.52
N ASN A 284 9.41 18.31 -4.36
CA ASN A 284 10.50 18.88 -5.15
C ASN A 284 11.55 17.80 -5.46
N ALA A 285 11.70 17.45 -6.74
CA ALA A 285 12.62 16.42 -7.20
C ALA A 285 14.09 16.62 -6.79
N GLY A 286 14.53 17.87 -6.62
CA GLY A 286 15.91 18.18 -6.23
C GLY A 286 16.19 17.94 -4.74
N ALA A 287 15.16 17.93 -3.91
CA ALA A 287 15.26 17.72 -2.47
C ALA A 287 13.98 17.05 -1.95
N PRO A 288 13.67 15.81 -2.37
CA PRO A 288 12.33 15.22 -2.22
C PRO A 288 11.89 15.03 -0.77
N PHE A 289 12.82 15.03 0.18
CA PHE A 289 12.53 14.86 1.60
C PHE A 289 13.20 15.92 2.47
N SER A 290 12.49 16.33 3.51
CA SER A 290 13.05 17.10 4.63
C SER A 290 13.91 16.22 5.54
N ALA A 291 14.56 16.85 6.53
CA ALA A 291 15.28 16.12 7.56
C ALA A 291 14.35 15.15 8.31
N ARG A 292 14.83 13.93 8.56
CA ARG A 292 14.03 12.89 9.21
C ARG A 292 13.64 13.26 10.64
N THR A 293 12.46 12.83 11.05
CA THR A 293 11.98 12.93 12.44
C THR A 293 11.63 11.55 12.96
N LYS A 294 11.93 11.24 14.23
CA LYS A 294 11.53 9.96 14.84
C LYS A 294 10.05 10.01 15.21
N VAL A 295 9.28 9.01 14.78
CA VAL A 295 7.80 8.97 14.92
C VAL A 295 7.29 7.75 15.68
N GLY A 296 8.20 6.85 16.07
CA GLY A 296 7.82 5.67 16.82
C GLY A 296 9.03 4.83 17.26
N SER A 297 8.77 3.88 18.16
CA SER A 297 9.74 2.87 18.61
C SER A 297 9.02 1.52 18.76
N GLY A 298 9.77 0.42 18.88
CA GLY A 298 9.21 -0.91 19.11
C GLY A 298 8.66 -1.61 17.86
N PHE A 299 8.87 -1.05 16.66
CA PHE A 299 8.40 -1.66 15.40
C PHE A 299 9.24 -2.89 14.99
N ASN A 300 10.26 -3.27 15.75
CA ASN A 300 11.04 -4.50 15.57
C ASN A 300 10.25 -5.77 15.95
N ILE A 301 9.07 -5.63 16.55
CA ILE A 301 8.13 -6.75 16.76
C ILE A 301 7.56 -7.30 15.45
N TYR A 302 7.55 -6.48 14.40
CA TYR A 302 6.99 -6.84 13.09
C TYR A 302 8.05 -7.47 12.18
N ASN A 303 7.77 -8.67 11.67
CA ASN A 303 8.61 -9.30 10.66
C ASN A 303 8.26 -8.81 9.25
N LYS A 304 7.00 -8.40 9.03
CA LYS A 304 6.53 -7.75 7.81
C LYS A 304 5.94 -6.39 8.17
N LEU A 305 6.34 -5.39 7.40
CA LEU A 305 5.87 -4.03 7.52
C LEU A 305 5.74 -3.51 6.10
N PHE A 306 4.55 -3.05 5.73
CA PHE A 306 4.22 -2.59 4.39
C PHE A 306 3.22 -1.44 4.45
#